data_AF-A0A6P9AL28-F1
#
_entry.id   AF-A0A6P9AL28-F1
#
_cell.length_a   1.000
_cell.length_b   1.000
_cell.length_c   1.000
_cell.angle_alpha   90.00
_cell.angle_beta   90.00
_cell.angle_gamma   90.00
#
_symmetry.space_group_name_H-M   'P 1'
#
loop_
_entity.id
_entity.type
_entity.pdbx_description
1 polymer ?
#
loop_
_entity_poly.entity_id
_entity_poly.type
_entity_poly.pdbx_seq_one_letter_code
_entity_poly.pdbx_strand_id
1 'polypeptide(L)'
;MSRFTSKFFRFPILARVYDQDTVNRFVGQDLYINVTTNERCYLMKRVTDTVTHVLHDLKNPNPNFLEVIYFFAELTRELRDCKPLEDTRYIEGNLKRMKDKLEQLGDNGMNKMVGELDLLYEYLRDACTSKKASSGHKDKKNKESSKL
;
A
#
# COMPACT_ATOMS: atom_id res chain seq x y z
N MET A 1 -10.49 11.40 11.48
CA MET A 1 -9.34 10.74 12.13
C MET A 1 -9.86 9.87 13.27
N SER A 2 -9.23 8.71 13.49
CA SER A 2 -9.39 7.81 14.65
C SER A 2 -10.53 6.77 14.65
N ARG A 3 -10.27 5.64 13.97
CA ARG A 3 -10.52 4.27 14.48
C ARG A 3 -9.29 3.33 14.42
N PHE A 4 -8.18 3.80 13.85
CA PHE A 4 -7.02 2.97 13.48
C PHE A 4 -5.92 2.83 14.53
N THR A 5 -5.82 3.75 15.49
CA THR A 5 -4.56 3.97 16.24
C THR A 5 -4.28 2.99 17.37
N SER A 6 -5.30 2.45 18.05
CA SER A 6 -5.08 1.61 19.24
C SER A 6 -4.77 0.13 18.93
N LYS A 7 -5.42 -0.46 17.91
CA LYS A 7 -5.12 -1.84 17.46
C LYS A 7 -3.78 -1.95 16.73
N PHE A 8 -3.39 -0.90 16.02
CA PHE A 8 -2.14 -0.85 15.27
C PHE A 8 -0.89 -0.88 16.18
N PHE A 9 -0.95 -0.34 17.40
CA PHE A 9 0.24 -0.24 18.26
C PHE A 9 0.81 -1.61 18.70
N ARG A 10 -0.01 -2.67 18.71
CA ARG A 10 0.39 -4.02 19.09
C ARG A 10 0.92 -4.85 17.92
N PHE A 11 0.75 -4.33 16.70
CA PHE A 11 1.00 -5.01 15.43
C PHE A 11 2.50 -5.07 15.05
N PRO A 12 3.30 -3.98 15.16
CA PRO A 12 4.73 -4.00 14.85
C PRO A 12 5.52 -4.97 15.74
N ILE A 13 5.04 -5.23 16.95
CA ILE A 13 5.68 -6.13 17.92
C ILE A 13 5.59 -7.59 17.45
N LEU A 14 4.47 -7.98 16.84
CA LEU A 14 4.30 -9.33 16.30
C LEU A 14 5.07 -9.49 14.99
N ALA A 15 5.02 -8.49 14.12
CA ALA A 15 5.69 -8.47 12.83
C ALA A 15 7.22 -8.66 12.94
N ARG A 16 7.87 -7.92 13.84
CA ARG A 16 9.34 -7.98 14.06
C ARG A 16 9.84 -9.29 14.67
N VAL A 17 8.97 -10.07 15.30
CA VAL A 17 9.34 -11.39 15.83
C VAL A 17 9.49 -12.41 14.69
N TYR A 18 8.77 -12.23 13.58
CA TYR A 18 8.81 -13.14 12.44
C TYR A 18 9.88 -12.75 11.41
N ASP A 19 10.22 -11.47 11.25
CA ASP A 19 11.22 -11.04 10.26
C ASP A 19 12.64 -11.04 10.83
N GLN A 20 13.47 -11.97 10.33
CA GLN A 20 14.91 -12.05 10.60
C GLN A 20 15.76 -11.50 9.43
N ASP A 21 15.16 -11.14 8.29
CA ASP A 21 15.85 -10.62 7.11
C ASP A 21 15.62 -9.11 6.97
N THR A 22 16.56 -8.31 7.47
CA THR A 22 16.50 -6.85 7.39
C THR A 22 17.04 -6.28 6.06
N VAL A 23 17.53 -7.12 5.15
CA VAL A 23 18.28 -6.67 3.96
C VAL A 23 17.37 -6.55 2.74
N ASN A 24 16.54 -7.57 2.52
CA ASN A 24 15.53 -7.48 1.47
C ASN A 24 14.40 -6.56 1.95
N ARG A 25 13.64 -5.94 1.05
CA ARG A 25 12.44 -5.19 1.42
C ARG A 25 11.28 -5.68 0.58
N PHE A 26 10.21 -6.13 1.22
CA PHE A 26 8.99 -6.57 0.56
C PHE A 26 8.22 -5.38 -0.01
N VAL A 27 8.06 -4.32 0.78
CA VAL A 27 7.40 -3.08 0.35
C VAL A 27 8.44 -2.00 0.12
N GLY A 28 8.72 -1.71 -1.16
CA GLY A 28 9.80 -0.79 -1.54
C GLY A 28 9.44 0.19 -2.64
N GLN A 29 10.42 1.03 -3.00
CA GLN A 29 10.33 2.01 -4.08
C GLN A 29 10.13 1.36 -5.46
N ASP A 30 10.50 0.09 -5.61
CA ASP A 30 10.33 -0.69 -6.83
C ASP A 30 8.86 -0.93 -7.21
N LEU A 31 7.94 -0.82 -6.25
CA LEU A 31 6.49 -0.81 -6.51
C LEU A 31 6.04 0.43 -7.27
N TYR A 32 6.78 1.54 -7.16
CA TYR A 32 6.42 2.85 -7.72
C TYR A 32 7.07 3.13 -9.07
N ILE A 33 7.74 2.14 -9.69
CA ILE A 33 8.32 2.30 -11.02
C ILE A 33 7.23 2.70 -12.02
N ASN A 34 7.41 3.86 -12.65
CA ASN A 34 6.48 4.48 -13.60
C ASN A 34 5.08 4.77 -13.03
N VAL A 35 4.93 4.87 -11.71
CA VAL A 35 3.65 5.18 -11.05
C VAL A 35 3.61 6.66 -10.64
N THR A 36 2.65 7.42 -11.16
CA THR A 36 2.48 8.83 -10.77
C THR A 36 1.85 8.97 -9.39
N THR A 37 2.03 10.12 -8.74
CA THR A 37 1.45 10.39 -7.41
C THR A 37 -0.06 10.13 -7.34
N ASN A 38 -0.80 10.47 -8.40
CA ASN A 38 -2.26 10.30 -8.44
C ASN A 38 -2.69 8.83 -8.53
N GLU A 39 -1.79 7.94 -8.94
CA GLU A 39 -2.03 6.50 -9.10
C GLU A 39 -1.58 5.71 -7.86
N ARG A 40 -0.83 6.33 -6.94
CA ARG A 40 -0.29 5.67 -5.74
C ARG A 40 -1.38 5.07 -4.84
N CYS A 41 -2.52 5.76 -4.63
CA CYS A 41 -3.63 5.15 -3.86
C CYS A 41 -4.08 3.84 -4.50
N TYR A 42 -4.24 3.84 -5.82
CA TYR A 42 -4.70 2.67 -6.55
C TYR A 42 -3.67 1.54 -6.52
N LEU A 43 -2.38 1.85 -6.71
CA LEU A 43 -1.30 0.88 -6.50
C LEU A 43 -1.39 0.26 -5.10
N MET A 44 -1.48 1.10 -4.05
CA MET A 44 -1.50 0.62 -2.67
C MET A 44 -2.76 -0.19 -2.36
N LYS A 45 -3.92 0.15 -2.94
CA LYS A 45 -5.10 -0.73 -2.90
C LYS A 45 -4.78 -2.12 -3.43
N ARG A 46 -4.14 -2.23 -4.60
CA ARG A 46 -3.82 -3.53 -5.20
C ARG A 46 -2.80 -4.32 -4.39
N VAL A 47 -1.85 -3.64 -3.75
CA VAL A 47 -0.92 -4.25 -2.79
C VAL A 47 -1.69 -4.77 -1.57
N THR A 48 -2.55 -3.95 -0.96
CA THR A 48 -3.41 -4.34 0.17
C THR A 48 -4.29 -5.54 -0.17
N ASP A 49 -4.91 -5.56 -1.35
CA ASP A 49 -5.70 -6.71 -1.83
C ASP A 49 -4.83 -7.96 -1.90
N THR A 50 -3.64 -7.86 -2.48
CA THR A 50 -2.71 -9.00 -2.60
C THR A 50 -2.30 -9.53 -1.23
N VAL A 51 -1.86 -8.64 -0.34
CA VAL A 51 -1.45 -9.00 1.02
C VAL A 51 -2.60 -9.64 1.79
N THR A 52 -3.82 -9.12 1.66
CA THR A 52 -5.02 -9.68 2.30
C THR A 52 -5.27 -11.13 1.85
N HIS A 53 -5.17 -11.42 0.54
CA HIS A 53 -5.30 -12.79 0.04
C HIS A 53 -4.21 -13.71 0.61
N VAL A 54 -2.95 -13.26 0.59
CA VAL A 54 -1.82 -14.03 1.12
C VAL A 54 -1.97 -14.31 2.62
N LEU A 55 -2.46 -13.33 3.39
CA LEU A 55 -2.74 -13.49 4.82
C LEU A 55 -3.89 -14.49 5.08
N HIS A 56 -4.90 -14.54 4.22
CA HIS A 56 -5.99 -15.51 4.33
C HIS A 56 -5.53 -16.95 4.06
N ASP A 57 -4.58 -17.14 3.14
CA ASP A 57 -4.04 -18.45 2.80
C ASP A 57 -3.09 -19.00 3.88
N LEU A 58 -2.54 -18.11 4.72
CA LEU A 58 -1.72 -18.48 5.87
C LEU A 58 -2.56 -19.14 6.97
N LYS A 59 -2.39 -20.45 7.13
CA LYS A 59 -2.97 -21.24 8.23
C LYS A 59 -2.22 -20.99 9.55
N ASN A 60 -2.29 -19.78 10.09
CA ASN A 60 -1.68 -19.43 11.36
C ASN A 60 -2.75 -19.37 12.49
N PRO A 61 -2.69 -20.26 13.49
CA PRO A 61 -3.69 -20.32 14.56
C PRO A 61 -3.54 -19.20 15.62
N ASN A 62 -2.53 -18.33 15.51
CA ASN A 62 -2.32 -17.23 16.45
C ASN A 62 -3.49 -16.24 16.39
N PRO A 63 -4.23 -15.99 17.49
CA PRO A 63 -5.36 -15.06 17.49
C PRO A 63 -4.99 -13.64 17.05
N ASN A 64 -3.76 -13.19 17.32
CA ASN A 64 -3.33 -11.88 16.85
C ASN A 64 -3.19 -11.84 15.33
N PHE A 65 -2.90 -12.97 14.68
CA PHE A 65 -2.87 -13.08 13.22
C PHE A 65 -4.27 -12.96 12.60
N LEU A 66 -5.31 -13.46 13.28
CA LEU A 66 -6.69 -13.24 12.85
C LEU A 66 -7.07 -11.76 12.91
N GLU A 67 -6.67 -11.04 13.95
CA GLU A 67 -6.90 -9.58 14.03
C GLU A 67 -6.24 -8.83 12.88
N VAL A 68 -5.05 -9.26 12.46
CA VAL A 68 -4.34 -8.73 11.28
C VAL A 68 -5.14 -8.92 10.01
N ILE A 69 -5.61 -10.14 9.75
CA ILE A 69 -6.44 -10.46 8.58
C ILE A 69 -7.68 -9.57 8.54
N TYR A 70 -8.41 -9.47 9.66
CA TYR A 70 -9.61 -8.64 9.74
C TYR A 70 -9.32 -7.16 9.48
N PHE A 71 -8.19 -6.66 9.97
CA PHE A 71 -7.77 -5.28 9.74
C PHE A 71 -7.52 -5.00 8.25
N PHE A 72 -6.78 -5.88 7.58
CA PHE A 72 -6.48 -5.73 6.15
C PHE A 72 -7.73 -5.90 5.27
N ALA A 73 -8.65 -6.80 5.65
CA ALA A 73 -9.95 -6.94 5.00
C ALA A 73 -10.78 -5.64 5.09
N GLU A 74 -10.81 -4.98 6.25
CA GLU A 74 -11.51 -3.69 6.39
C GLU A 74 -10.82 -2.58 5.59
N LEU A 75 -9.48 -2.55 5.52
CA LEU A 75 -8.76 -1.62 4.65
C LEU A 75 -9.11 -1.81 3.18
N THR A 76 -9.16 -3.06 2.68
CA THR A 76 -9.60 -3.34 1.31
C THR A 76 -11.01 -2.80 1.05
N ARG A 77 -11.93 -2.87 2.03
CA ARG A 77 -13.28 -2.30 1.89
C ARG A 77 -13.26 -0.78 1.82
N GLU A 78 -12.46 -0.10 2.62
CA GLU A 78 -12.32 1.36 2.56
C GLU A 78 -11.69 1.84 1.26
N LEU A 79 -10.77 1.05 0.69
CA LEU A 79 -10.09 1.38 -0.56
C LEU A 79 -10.90 1.03 -1.82
N ARG A 80 -12.13 0.50 -1.67
CA ARG A 80 -12.98 0.09 -2.79
C ARG A 80 -13.14 1.17 -3.85
N ASP A 81 -13.25 2.43 -3.40
CA ASP A 81 -13.50 3.58 -4.27
C ASP A 81 -12.22 4.18 -4.88
N CYS A 82 -11.01 3.71 -4.48
CA CYS A 82 -9.80 3.98 -5.24
C CYS A 82 -9.85 3.20 -6.55
N LYS A 83 -10.06 3.93 -7.65
CA LYS A 83 -10.16 3.42 -9.01
C LYS A 83 -8.91 3.80 -9.81
N PRO A 84 -8.53 3.01 -10.83
CA PRO A 84 -7.45 3.40 -11.71
C PRO A 84 -7.85 4.62 -12.53
N LEU A 85 -6.87 5.44 -12.91
CA LEU A 85 -7.09 6.58 -13.79
C LEU A 85 -7.05 6.15 -15.27
N GLU A 86 -6.09 5.30 -15.64
CA GLU A 86 -5.87 4.83 -17.02
C GLU A 86 -5.34 3.37 -17.03
N ASP A 87 -4.54 3.02 -18.04
CA ASP A 87 -3.89 1.72 -18.22
C ASP A 87 -3.09 1.30 -16.97
N THR A 88 -3.40 0.13 -16.44
CA THR A 88 -2.78 -0.41 -15.22
C THR A 88 -1.70 -1.45 -15.50
N ARG A 89 -1.30 -1.69 -16.76
CA ARG A 89 -0.34 -2.76 -17.12
C ARG A 89 0.98 -2.65 -16.38
N TYR A 90 1.52 -1.43 -16.21
CA TYR A 90 2.78 -1.25 -15.49
C TYR A 90 2.59 -1.48 -13.97
N ILE A 91 1.44 -1.09 -13.40
CA ILE A 91 1.08 -1.40 -12.00
C ILE A 91 1.01 -2.91 -11.79
N GLU A 92 0.29 -3.63 -12.65
CA GLU A 92 0.19 -5.09 -12.58
C GLU A 92 1.55 -5.76 -12.81
N GLY A 93 2.42 -5.19 -13.65
CA GLY A 93 3.82 -5.62 -13.79
C GLY A 93 4.64 -5.43 -12.51
N ASN A 94 4.47 -4.32 -11.80
CA ASN A 94 5.12 -4.07 -10.52
C ASN A 94 4.61 -5.04 -9.44
N LEU A 95 3.29 -5.28 -9.39
CA LEU A 95 2.67 -6.25 -8.49
C LEU A 95 3.11 -7.67 -8.78
N LYS A 96 3.27 -8.04 -10.04
CA LYS A 96 3.79 -9.35 -10.41
C LYS A 96 5.21 -9.54 -9.87
N ARG A 97 6.11 -8.57 -10.06
CA ARG A 97 7.47 -8.66 -9.50
C ARG A 97 7.48 -8.78 -7.97
N MET A 98 6.57 -8.07 -7.30
CA MET A 98 6.39 -8.19 -5.86
C MET A 98 5.96 -9.61 -5.45
N LYS A 99 4.99 -10.20 -6.15
CA LYS A 99 4.55 -11.59 -5.91
C LYS A 99 5.64 -12.61 -6.21
N ASP A 100 6.32 -12.47 -7.35
CA ASP A 100 7.43 -13.35 -7.74
C ASP A 100 8.53 -13.35 -6.64
N LYS A 101 8.82 -12.19 -6.02
CA LYS A 101 9.76 -12.10 -4.89
C LYS A 101 9.28 -12.85 -3.66
N LEU A 102 7.99 -12.74 -3.30
CA LEU A 102 7.43 -13.49 -2.17
C LEU A 102 7.54 -15.00 -2.41
N GLU A 103 7.18 -15.45 -3.61
CA GLU A 103 7.25 -16.86 -4.00
C GLU A 103 8.69 -17.39 -3.95
N GLN A 104 9.67 -16.62 -4.46
CA GLN A 104 11.09 -17.00 -4.43
C GLN A 104 11.65 -17.13 -3.01
N LEU A 105 11.14 -16.34 -2.07
CA LEU A 105 11.59 -16.35 -0.68
C LEU A 105 10.91 -17.44 0.17
N GLY A 106 9.87 -18.11 -0.35
CA GLY A 106 9.15 -19.19 0.36
C GLY A 106 8.66 -18.75 1.75
N ASP A 107 8.85 -19.60 2.76
CA ASP A 107 8.44 -19.30 4.14
C ASP A 107 9.11 -18.04 4.71
N ASN A 108 10.35 -17.74 4.30
CA ASN A 108 11.03 -16.50 4.70
C ASN A 108 10.36 -15.27 4.07
N GLY A 109 9.83 -15.39 2.85
CA GLY A 109 9.07 -14.33 2.19
C GLY A 109 7.78 -14.01 2.94
N MET A 110 7.13 -15.03 3.49
CA MET A 110 5.90 -14.87 4.26
C MET A 110 6.15 -14.18 5.61
N ASN A 111 7.18 -14.62 6.34
CA ASN A 111 7.63 -13.98 7.56
C ASN A 111 7.99 -12.50 7.33
N LYS A 112 8.67 -12.24 6.22
CA LYS A 112 9.04 -10.89 5.79
C LYS A 112 7.86 -10.00 5.45
N MET A 113 6.88 -10.53 4.70
CA MET A 113 5.64 -9.81 4.41
C MET A 113 4.96 -9.38 5.71
N VAL A 114 4.81 -10.31 6.66
CA VAL A 114 4.22 -10.05 7.98
C VAL A 114 5.03 -9.00 8.74
N GLY A 115 6.35 -9.08 8.65
CA GLY A 115 7.33 -8.13 9.19
C GLY A 115 7.16 -6.68 8.73
N GLU A 116 6.71 -6.47 7.49
CA GLU A 116 6.64 -5.17 6.84
C GLU A 116 5.21 -4.61 6.70
N LEU A 117 4.23 -5.22 7.35
CA LEU A 117 2.83 -4.74 7.31
C LEU A 117 2.66 -3.36 7.97
N ASP A 118 3.50 -3.00 8.93
CA ASP A 118 3.51 -1.66 9.53
C ASP A 118 3.95 -0.61 8.50
N LEU A 119 5.03 -0.89 7.78
CA LEU A 119 5.53 -0.08 6.69
C LEU A 119 4.51 0.02 5.53
N LEU A 120 3.89 -1.11 5.18
CA LEU A 120 2.85 -1.14 4.15
C LEU A 120 1.73 -0.16 4.49
N TYR A 121 1.32 -0.12 5.76
CA TYR A 121 0.30 0.79 6.24
C TYR A 121 0.75 2.26 6.17
N GLU A 122 2.01 2.56 6.46
CA GLU A 122 2.56 3.92 6.31
C GLU A 122 2.51 4.40 4.85
N TYR A 123 2.94 3.54 3.91
CA TYR A 123 2.86 3.85 2.47
C TYR A 123 1.42 3.99 1.99
N LEU A 124 0.52 3.14 2.48
CA LEU A 124 -0.91 3.25 2.18
C LEU A 124 -1.45 4.61 2.65
N ARG A 125 -1.16 4.98 3.90
CA ARG A 125 -1.59 6.26 4.46
C ARG A 125 -1.07 7.41 3.62
N ASP A 126 0.21 7.43 3.29
CA ASP A 126 0.81 8.50 2.47
C ASP A 126 0.18 8.58 1.07
N ALA A 127 0.06 7.44 0.38
CA ALA A 127 -0.49 7.34 -0.95
C ALA A 127 -1.99 7.73 -1.04
N CYS A 128 -2.77 7.46 0.00
CA CYS A 128 -4.21 7.66 0.00
C CYS A 128 -4.66 8.98 0.64
N THR A 129 -3.83 9.61 1.48
CA THR A 129 -4.18 10.88 2.15
C THR A 129 -3.58 12.11 1.48
N SER A 130 -2.65 11.94 0.53
CA SER A 130 -1.97 13.02 -0.21
C SER A 130 -2.87 13.85 -1.15
N LYS A 131 -4.19 13.60 -1.20
CA LYS A 131 -5.18 14.38 -1.97
C LYS A 131 -5.66 15.70 -1.32
N LYS A 132 -4.85 16.36 -0.48
CA LYS A 132 -5.16 17.70 0.05
C LYS A 132 -4.26 18.84 -0.45
N ALA A 133 -3.58 18.68 -1.59
CA ALA A 133 -2.72 19.73 -2.15
C ALA A 133 -2.95 20.03 -3.64
N SER A 134 -4.19 19.92 -4.13
CA SER A 134 -4.55 20.43 -5.46
C SER A 134 -5.91 21.12 -5.47
N SER A 135 -6.11 22.07 -4.55
CA SER A 135 -7.14 23.11 -4.71
C SER A 135 -6.49 24.48 -4.65
N GLY A 136 -6.20 25.05 -5.83
CA GLY A 136 -5.98 26.50 -5.96
C GLY A 136 -4.68 26.93 -6.62
N HIS A 137 -4.51 26.67 -7.92
CA HIS A 137 -3.95 27.70 -8.80
C HIS A 137 -4.69 27.63 -10.14
N LYS A 138 -5.80 28.36 -10.24
CA LYS A 138 -6.36 28.74 -11.54
C LYS A 138 -5.47 29.86 -12.06
N ASP A 139 -4.72 29.57 -13.12
CA ASP A 139 -4.15 30.57 -14.01
C ASP A 139 -5.24 31.54 -14.47
N LYS A 140 -5.07 32.83 -14.17
CA LYS A 140 -5.72 33.90 -14.91
C LYS A 140 -4.73 34.44 -15.93
N LYS A 141 -4.73 33.85 -17.13
CA LYS A 141 -4.33 34.57 -18.34
C LYS A 141 -5.55 35.32 -18.86
N ASN A 142 -5.48 36.65 -18.89
CA ASN A 142 -6.16 37.51 -19.86
C ASN A 142 -5.28 38.76 -19.99
N LYS A 143 -4.54 38.92 -21.09
CA LYS A 143 -4.98 39.48 -22.39
C LYS A 143 -4.91 41.01 -22.34
N GLU A 144 -3.76 41.55 -22.72
CA GLU A 144 -3.65 42.93 -23.16
C GLU A 144 -2.89 42.94 -24.49
N SER A 145 -3.66 42.92 -25.57
CA SER A 145 -3.21 43.37 -26.88
C SER A 145 -3.68 44.81 -27.04
N SER A 146 -2.72 45.69 -27.30
CA SER A 146 -2.82 46.84 -28.19
C SER A 146 -3.97 47.83 -27.96
N LYS A 147 -3.63 48.99 -27.40
CA LYS A 147 -4.13 50.27 -27.92
C LYS A 147 -2.95 51.22 -28.15
N LEU A 148 -3.09 51.95 -29.25
CA LEU A 148 -2.19 52.97 -29.83
C LEU A 148 -1.57 53.91 -28.81
#